data_AF-A0A2C6U5B0-F1
#
_entry.id   AF-A0A2C6U5B0-F1
#
_cell.length_a   1.000
_cell.length_b   1.000
_cell.length_c   1.000
_cell.angle_alpha   90.00
_cell.angle_beta   90.00
_cell.angle_gamma   90.00
#
_symmetry.space_group_name_H-M   'P 1'
#
loop_
_entity.id
_entity.type
_entity.pdbx_description
1 polymer ?
#
loop_
_entity_poly.entity_id
_entity_poly.type
_entity_poly.pdbx_seq_one_letter_code
_entity_poly.pdbx_strand_id
1 'polypeptide(L)'
;MVFIYIILSAILLYYAIKYGIRDGLIDRDAHKEELIYLNKCASLFKEIGDVYSATNKEKKTDAYKLYDASLDVLLSEKASKEKYEAMLEFKKRIVYLTSES
;
A
#
# COMPACT_ATOMS: atom_id res chain seq x y z
N MET A 1 -18.80 -51.11 -2.12
CA MET A 1 -17.43 -50.63 -1.84
C MET A 1 -17.10 -49.39 -2.68
N VAL A 2 -16.92 -49.51 -4.00
CA VAL A 2 -16.53 -48.38 -4.88
C VAL A 2 -17.48 -47.18 -4.82
N PHE A 3 -18.80 -47.41 -4.80
CA PHE A 3 -19.82 -46.34 -4.74
C PHE A 3 -19.71 -45.47 -3.47
N ILE A 4 -19.31 -46.06 -2.35
CA ILE A 4 -19.13 -45.34 -1.07
C ILE A 4 -17.91 -44.42 -1.18
N TYR A 5 -16.82 -44.88 -1.79
CA TYR A 5 -15.61 -44.06 -2.00
C TYR A 5 -15.87 -42.88 -2.95
N ILE A 6 -16.75 -43.02 -3.93
CA ILE A 6 -17.16 -41.94 -4.83
C ILE A 6 -17.90 -40.85 -4.03
N ILE A 7 -18.87 -41.24 -3.20
CA ILE A 7 -19.64 -40.30 -2.37
C ILE A 7 -18.72 -39.61 -1.35
N LEU A 8 -17.82 -40.36 -0.70
CA LEU A 8 -16.89 -39.83 0.29
C LEU A 8 -15.87 -38.87 -0.35
N SER A 9 -15.37 -39.17 -1.55
CA SER A 9 -14.50 -38.27 -2.31
C SER A 9 -15.23 -37.00 -2.73
N ALA A 10 -16.49 -37.08 -3.15
CA ALA A 10 -17.29 -35.91 -3.50
C ALA A 10 -17.51 -34.99 -2.29
N ILE A 11 -17.75 -35.56 -1.10
CA ILE A 11 -17.88 -34.80 0.14
C ILE A 11 -16.55 -34.14 0.50
N LEU A 12 -15.43 -34.87 0.45
CA LEU A 12 -14.11 -34.30 0.74
C LEU A 12 -13.74 -33.17 -0.25
N LEU A 13 -14.02 -33.36 -1.53
CA LEU A 13 -13.79 -32.33 -2.55
C LEU A 13 -14.65 -31.09 -2.32
N TYR A 14 -15.92 -31.25 -1.91
CA TYR A 14 -16.80 -30.13 -1.56
C TYR A 14 -16.22 -29.31 -0.40
N TYR A 15 -15.74 -29.98 0.66
CA TYR A 15 -15.11 -29.30 1.78
C TYR A 15 -13.79 -28.64 1.38
N ALA A 16 -12.94 -29.30 0.59
CA ALA A 16 -11.68 -28.70 0.12
C ALA A 16 -11.92 -27.43 -0.71
N ILE A 17 -12.88 -27.46 -1.64
CA ILE A 17 -13.24 -26.28 -2.46
C ILE A 17 -13.87 -25.19 -1.59
N LYS A 18 -14.82 -25.54 -0.72
CA LYS A 18 -15.53 -24.58 0.13
C LYS A 18 -14.61 -23.84 1.08
N TYR A 19 -13.70 -24.56 1.74
CA TYR A 19 -12.77 -23.98 2.70
C TYR A 19 -11.58 -23.31 2.00
N GLY A 20 -11.07 -23.89 0.91
CA GLY A 20 -9.99 -23.28 0.11
C GLY A 20 -10.41 -21.95 -0.53
N ILE A 21 -11.63 -21.86 -1.08
CA ILE A 21 -12.15 -20.59 -1.62
C ILE A 21 -12.38 -19.58 -0.49
N ARG A 22 -12.87 -20.02 0.67
CA ARG A 22 -13.11 -19.13 1.81
C ARG A 22 -11.81 -18.58 2.38
N ASP A 23 -10.79 -19.41 2.59
CA ASP A 23 -9.49 -18.95 3.08
C ASP A 23 -8.78 -18.08 2.04
N GLY A 24 -8.85 -18.44 0.75
CA GLY A 24 -8.30 -17.59 -0.31
C GLY A 24 -9.01 -16.23 -0.45
N LEU A 25 -10.32 -16.16 -0.16
CA LEU A 25 -11.05 -14.89 -0.10
C LEU A 25 -10.68 -14.06 1.14
N ILE A 26 -10.53 -14.70 2.31
CA ILE A 26 -10.15 -14.04 3.55
C ILE A 26 -8.74 -13.48 3.45
N ASP A 27 -7.79 -14.24 2.91
CA ASP A 27 -6.40 -13.81 2.70
C ASP A 27 -6.32 -12.66 1.68
N ARG A 28 -7.10 -12.76 0.59
CA ARG A 28 -7.22 -11.67 -0.38
C ARG A 28 -7.81 -10.41 0.24
N ASP A 29 -8.87 -10.52 1.05
CA ASP A 29 -9.50 -9.36 1.68
C ASP A 29 -8.63 -8.78 2.81
N ALA A 30 -7.87 -9.61 3.53
CA ALA A 30 -6.91 -9.16 4.54
C ALA A 30 -5.75 -8.35 3.91
N HIS A 31 -5.23 -8.80 2.76
CA HIS A 31 -4.17 -8.07 2.04
C HIS A 31 -4.71 -6.97 1.12
N LYS A 32 -6.03 -6.92 0.86
CA LYS A 32 -6.63 -5.89 0.00
C LYS A 32 -6.47 -4.50 0.59
N GLU A 33 -6.69 -4.35 1.90
CA GLU A 33 -6.50 -3.05 2.57
C GLU A 33 -5.04 -2.61 2.48
N GLU A 34 -4.10 -3.52 2.73
CA GLU A 34 -2.66 -3.25 2.63
C GLU A 34 -2.25 -2.81 1.22
N LEU A 35 -2.70 -3.53 0.20
CA LEU A 35 -2.49 -3.18 -1.22
C LEU A 35 -3.09 -1.81 -1.57
N ILE A 36 -4.27 -1.49 -1.05
CA ILE A 36 -4.90 -0.18 -1.24
C ILE A 36 -4.03 0.92 -0.62
N TYR A 37 -3.53 0.73 0.60
CA TYR A 37 -2.67 1.72 1.26
C TYR A 37 -1.31 1.87 0.55
N LEU A 38 -0.71 0.79 0.07
CA LEU A 38 0.52 0.85 -0.72
C LEU A 38 0.32 1.62 -2.03
N ASN A 39 -0.78 1.37 -2.74
CA ASN A 39 -1.11 2.10 -3.96
C ASN A 39 -1.33 3.60 -3.68
N LYS A 40 -2.03 3.93 -2.59
CA LYS A 40 -2.19 5.31 -2.13
C LYS A 40 -0.85 5.96 -1.78
N CYS A 41 0.05 5.23 -1.12
CA CYS A 41 1.41 5.70 -0.84
C CYS A 41 2.17 6.01 -2.13
N ALA A 42 2.14 5.12 -3.13
CA ALA A 42 2.79 5.34 -4.41
C ALA A 42 2.25 6.59 -5.14
N SER A 43 0.94 6.82 -5.09
CA SER A 43 0.33 8.05 -5.63
C SER A 43 0.84 9.29 -4.91
N LEU A 44 0.85 9.28 -3.56
CA LEU A 44 1.34 10.40 -2.77
C LEU A 44 2.83 10.67 -3.01
N PHE A 45 3.65 9.62 -3.16
CA PHE A 45 5.06 9.77 -3.49
C PHE A 45 5.26 10.51 -4.81
N LYS A 46 4.49 10.13 -5.83
CA LYS A 46 4.53 10.81 -7.13
C LYS A 46 4.16 12.28 -7.00
N GLU A 47 3.10 12.59 -6.26
CA GLU A 47 2.68 13.97 -6.02
C GLU A 47 3.75 14.79 -5.25
N ILE A 48 4.44 14.18 -4.28
CA ILE A 48 5.57 14.82 -3.59
C ILE A 48 6.71 15.11 -4.58
N GLY A 49 7.01 14.17 -5.48
CA GLY A 49 7.99 14.36 -6.56
C GLY A 49 7.61 15.49 -7.53
N ASP A 50 6.33 15.58 -7.89
CA ASP A 50 5.81 16.65 -8.75
C ASP A 50 5.97 18.01 -8.06
N VAL A 51 5.61 18.12 -6.78
CA VAL A 51 5.79 19.37 -6.01
C VAL A 51 7.28 19.72 -5.88
N TYR A 52 8.14 18.76 -5.55
CA TYR A 52 9.59 18.95 -5.52
C TYR A 52 10.13 19.50 -6.85
N SER A 53 9.65 18.97 -7.97
CA SER A 53 10.09 19.40 -9.30
C SER A 53 9.69 20.86 -9.59
N ALA A 54 8.56 21.31 -9.03
CA ALA A 54 8.03 22.66 -9.14
C ALA A 54 8.62 23.64 -8.10
N THR A 55 9.31 23.16 -7.07
CA THR A 55 9.88 24.03 -6.02
C THR A 55 11.00 24.93 -6.57
N ASN A 56 11.01 26.20 -6.14
CA ASN A 56 12.02 27.18 -6.51
C ASN A 56 13.44 26.79 -6.00
N LYS A 57 14.49 27.27 -6.68
CA LYS A 57 15.89 26.90 -6.41
C LYS A 57 16.34 27.13 -4.97
N GLU A 58 15.86 28.20 -4.32
CA GLU A 58 16.24 28.53 -2.95
C GLU A 58 15.75 27.48 -1.93
N LYS A 59 14.55 26.93 -2.14
CA LYS A 59 13.95 25.92 -1.24
C LYS A 59 14.10 24.49 -1.74
N LYS A 60 14.76 24.29 -2.89
CA LYS A 60 14.91 22.99 -3.54
C LYS A 60 15.68 21.98 -2.69
N THR A 61 16.64 22.44 -1.91
CA THR A 61 17.39 21.58 -0.97
C THR A 61 16.49 21.04 0.14
N ASP A 62 15.61 21.87 0.69
CA ASP A 62 14.70 21.44 1.76
C ASP A 62 13.55 20.59 1.22
N ALA A 63 13.07 20.90 0.01
CA ALA A 63 12.13 20.04 -0.72
C ALA A 63 12.75 18.67 -1.05
N TYR A 64 14.04 18.63 -1.41
CA TYR A 64 14.76 17.37 -1.63
C TYR A 64 14.80 16.53 -0.36
N LYS A 65 15.11 17.11 0.80
CA LYS A 65 15.10 16.37 2.09
C LYS A 65 13.73 15.76 2.40
N LEU A 66 12.65 16.48 2.09
CA LEU A 66 11.28 15.97 2.27
C LEU A 66 10.95 14.85 1.29
N TYR A 67 11.40 14.97 0.03
CA TYR A 67 11.27 13.92 -0.98
C TYR A 67 12.06 12.66 -0.58
N ASP A 68 13.32 12.82 -0.18
CA ASP A 68 14.21 11.73 0.24
C ASP A 68 13.65 11.01 1.48
N ALA A 69 13.23 11.76 2.50
CA ALA A 69 12.57 11.19 3.67
C ALA A 69 11.25 10.45 3.34
N SER A 70 10.51 10.92 2.33
CA SER A 70 9.30 10.22 1.88
C SER A 70 9.61 8.90 1.17
N LEU A 71 10.75 8.82 0.47
CA LEU A 71 11.24 7.59 -0.15
C LEU A 71 11.69 6.59 0.93
N ASP A 72 12.42 7.04 1.94
CA ASP A 72 12.83 6.20 3.07
C ASP A 72 11.62 5.58 3.78
N VAL A 73 10.57 6.37 4.01
CA VAL A 73 9.33 5.86 4.62
C VAL A 73 8.62 4.87 3.71
N LEU A 74 8.58 5.10 2.40
CA LEU A 74 7.98 4.16 1.45
C LEU A 74 8.69 2.80 1.47
N LEU A 75 10.03 2.80 1.54
CA LEU A 75 10.88 1.61 1.55
C LEU A 75 11.01 0.95 2.93
N SER A 76 10.61 1.61 4.01
CA SER A 76 10.70 1.07 5.37
C SER A 76 9.82 -0.17 5.60
N GLU A 77 10.08 -0.93 6.66
CA GLU A 77 9.24 -2.09 7.06
C GLU A 77 7.97 -1.68 7.84
N LYS A 78 7.62 -0.39 7.88
CA LYS A 78 6.44 0.10 8.58
C LYS A 78 5.13 -0.45 7.98
N ALA A 79 4.10 -0.55 8.81
CA ALA A 79 2.77 -0.92 8.35
C ALA A 79 2.26 0.07 7.29
N SER A 80 1.55 -0.43 6.27
CA SER A 80 1.09 0.36 5.11
C SER A 80 0.24 1.58 5.51
N LYS A 81 -0.52 1.48 6.60
CA LYS A 81 -1.30 2.61 7.15
C LYS A 81 -0.41 3.71 7.74
N GLU A 82 0.62 3.34 8.49
CA GLU A 82 1.56 4.29 9.08
C GLU A 82 2.39 4.99 8.00
N LYS A 83 2.79 4.26 6.95
CA LYS A 83 3.43 4.84 5.76
C LYS A 83 2.54 5.91 5.11
N TYR A 84 1.25 5.59 4.96
CA TYR A 84 0.28 6.51 4.36
C TYR A 84 0.10 7.80 5.18
N GLU A 85 -0.01 7.69 6.50
CA GLU A 85 -0.12 8.86 7.38
C GLU A 85 1.13 9.75 7.33
N ALA A 86 2.32 9.15 7.36
CA ALA A 86 3.58 9.89 7.21
C ALA A 86 3.70 10.56 5.83
N MET A 87 3.27 9.90 4.75
CA MET A 87 3.25 10.48 3.41
C MET A 87 2.31 11.68 3.28
N LEU A 88 1.15 11.65 3.94
CA LEU A 88 0.26 12.82 3.99
C LEU A 88 0.94 14.00 4.67
N GLU A 89 1.74 13.76 5.70
CA GLU A 89 2.49 14.81 6.38
C GLU A 89 3.58 15.40 5.49
N PHE A 90 4.38 14.56 4.81
CA PHE A 90 5.40 15.03 3.88
C PHE A 90 4.81 15.86 2.74
N LYS A 91 3.69 15.42 2.17
CA LYS A 91 2.95 16.18 1.15
C LYS A 91 2.55 17.55 1.68
N LYS A 92 1.98 17.64 2.88
CA LYS A 92 1.60 18.94 3.48
C LYS A 92 2.82 19.84 3.65
N ARG A 93 3.92 19.31 4.17
CA ARG A 93 5.16 20.08 4.41
C ARG A 93 5.79 20.59 3.11
N ILE A 94 5.86 19.76 2.06
CA ILE A 94 6.48 20.18 0.78
C ILE A 94 5.61 21.17 0.02
N VAL A 95 4.28 21.04 0.11
CA VAL A 95 3.33 22.02 -0.44
C VAL A 95 3.46 23.35 0.31
N TYR A 96 3.49 23.33 1.65
CA TYR A 96 3.68 24.53 2.46
C TYR A 96 4.96 25.27 2.07
N LEU A 97 6.08 24.53 2.03
CA LEU A 97 7.40 25.04 1.65
C LEU A 97 7.37 25.71 0.26
N THR A 98 6.67 25.08 -0.69
CA THR A 98 6.55 25.59 -2.07
C THR A 98 5.60 26.79 -2.15
N SER A 99 4.52 26.82 -1.37
CA SER A 99 3.52 27.91 -1.35
C SER A 99 4.00 29.20 -0.66
N GLU A 100 4.99 29.11 0.22
CA GLU A 100 5.65 30.27 0.82
C GLU A 100 6.71 30.91 -0.11
N SER A 101 6.76 30.53 -1.39
CA SER A 101 7.72 31.03 -2.39
C SER A 101 7.00 31.93 -3.38
#